data_AF-A0A5B8YRS4-F1
#
_entry.id   AF-A0A5B8YRS4-F1
#
_cell.length_a   1.000
_cell.length_b   1.000
_cell.length_c   1.000
_cell.angle_alpha   90.00
_cell.angle_beta   90.00
_cell.angle_gamma   90.00
#
_symmetry.space_group_name_H-M   'P 1'
#
loop_
_entity.id
_entity.type
_entity.pdbx_description
1 polymer ?
#
loop_
_entity_poly.entity_id
_entity_poly.type
_entity_poly.pdbx_seq_one_letter_code
_entity_poly.pdbx_strand_id
1 'polypeptide(L)'
;MPLTFNIIFTTISIMVSVAFYTMLERKILGYIQIRKGPNKTSIVGILQPFSDAIKLFNKNIPITTTSNLKMTIITPLLALSLVMLMLLAIPTQTMPPLDLQHNTLVILFMSSLSVYP
;
A
#
# COMPACT_ATOMS: atom_id res chain seq x y z
N MET A 1 -21.68 9.14 -10.11
CA MET A 1 -21.47 8.74 -8.70
C MET A 1 -20.88 9.93 -7.97
N PRO A 2 -21.26 10.18 -6.70
CA PRO A 2 -20.63 11.25 -5.93
C PRO A 2 -19.12 11.01 -5.87
N LEU A 3 -18.33 12.07 -5.97
CA LEU A 3 -16.86 12.03 -5.92
C LEU A 3 -16.32 11.16 -4.77
N THR A 4 -17.01 11.22 -3.63
CA THR A 4 -16.71 10.43 -2.43
C THR A 4 -16.75 8.93 -2.67
N PHE A 5 -17.74 8.41 -3.42
CA PHE A 5 -17.82 6.99 -3.75
C PHE A 5 -16.69 6.55 -4.67
N ASN A 6 -16.27 7.41 -5.60
CA ASN A 6 -15.13 7.12 -6.48
C ASN A 6 -13.81 7.03 -5.68
N ILE A 7 -13.58 7.98 -4.76
CA ILE A 7 -12.40 7.98 -3.88
C ILE A 7 -12.37 6.73 -2.99
N ILE A 8 -13.50 6.34 -2.40
CA ILE A 8 -13.57 5.13 -1.56
C ILE A 8 -13.29 3.87 -2.38
N PHE A 9 -13.87 3.76 -3.58
CA PHE A 9 -13.67 2.58 -4.42
C PHE A 9 -12.21 2.46 -4.91
N THR A 10 -11.63 3.58 -5.37
CA THR A 10 -10.23 3.63 -5.82
C THR A 10 -9.27 3.27 -4.69
N THR A 11 -9.42 3.85 -3.50
CA THR A 11 -8.55 3.53 -2.34
C THR A 11 -8.63 2.05 -1.93
N ILE A 12 -9.82 1.45 -1.88
CA ILE A 12 -9.98 0.01 -1.58
C ILE A 12 -9.29 -0.84 -2.66
N SER A 13 -9.50 -0.51 -3.94
CA SER A 13 -8.91 -1.27 -5.05
C SER A 13 -7.37 -1.25 -5.02
N ILE A 14 -6.78 -0.10 -4.68
CA ILE A 14 -5.33 0.07 -4.55
C ILE A 14 -4.80 -0.82 -3.42
N MET A 15 -5.41 -0.77 -2.23
CA MET A 15 -4.98 -1.58 -1.08
C MET A 15 -5.00 -3.08 -1.39
N VAL A 16 -6.04 -3.55 -2.09
CA VAL A 16 -6.13 -4.96 -2.52
C VAL A 16 -5.03 -5.28 -3.54
N SER A 17 -4.80 -4.41 -4.52
CA SER A 17 -3.78 -4.63 -5.56
C SER A 17 -2.36 -4.77 -4.98
N VAL A 18 -1.99 -3.92 -4.01
CA VAL A 18 -0.67 -3.95 -3.37
C VAL A 18 -0.48 -5.25 -2.58
N ALA A 19 -1.51 -5.71 -1.87
CA ALA A 19 -1.45 -6.98 -1.13
C ALA A 19 -1.15 -8.17 -2.06
N PHE A 20 -1.80 -8.26 -3.22
CA PHE A 20 -1.53 -9.32 -4.20
C PHE A 20 -0.20 -9.13 -4.94
N TYR A 21 0.24 -7.90 -5.16
CA TYR A 21 1.53 -7.61 -5.79
C TYR A 21 2.70 -8.21 -4.97
N THR A 22 2.69 -8.05 -3.64
CA THR A 22 3.73 -8.65 -2.79
C THR A 22 3.79 -10.19 -2.88
N MET A 23 2.63 -10.82 -3.10
CA MET A 23 2.56 -12.27 -3.28
C MET A 23 3.10 -12.74 -4.63
N LEU A 24 2.76 -11.98 -5.68
CA LEU A 24 3.27 -12.20 -7.01
C LEU A 24 4.80 -12.10 -7.03
N GLU A 25 5.36 -11.07 -6.38
CA GLU A 25 6.80 -10.89 -6.25
C GLU A 25 7.48 -12.11 -5.61
N ARG A 26 6.95 -12.61 -4.47
CA ARG A 26 7.47 -13.82 -3.81
C ARG A 26 7.41 -15.06 -4.69
N LYS A 27 6.39 -15.18 -5.55
CA LYS A 27 6.28 -16.30 -6.50
C LYS A 27 7.30 -16.18 -7.62
N ILE A 28 7.44 -15.01 -8.24
CA ILE A 28 8.41 -14.78 -9.33
C ILE A 28 9.84 -15.05 -8.84
N LEU A 29 10.23 -14.50 -7.69
CA LEU A 29 11.56 -14.73 -7.11
C LEU A 29 11.79 -16.20 -6.78
N GLY A 30 10.76 -16.91 -6.31
CA GLY A 30 10.82 -18.35 -6.12
C GLY A 30 11.13 -19.08 -7.42
N TYR A 31 10.38 -18.79 -8.49
CA TYR A 31 10.56 -19.45 -9.79
C TYR A 31 11.95 -19.21 -10.38
N ILE A 32 12.50 -17.99 -10.27
CA ILE A 32 13.88 -17.68 -10.69
C ILE A 32 14.90 -18.51 -9.91
N GLN A 33 14.66 -18.71 -8.62
CA GLN A 33 15.54 -19.48 -7.72
C GLN A 33 15.25 -21.00 -7.73
N ILE A 34 14.45 -21.50 -8.67
CA ILE A 34 14.10 -22.94 -8.78
C ILE A 34 13.46 -23.47 -7.48
N ARG A 35 12.74 -22.61 -6.75
CA ARG A 35 11.95 -23.00 -5.57
C ARG A 35 10.50 -22.56 -5.73
N LYS A 36 9.56 -23.38 -5.26
CA LYS A 36 8.16 -22.93 -5.26
C LYS A 36 8.01 -21.81 -4.23
N GLY A 37 7.41 -20.70 -4.68
CA GLY A 37 6.93 -19.66 -3.77
C GLY A 37 5.83 -20.17 -2.83
N PRO A 38 5.18 -19.29 -2.06
CA PRO A 38 4.14 -19.68 -1.11
C PRO A 38 3.01 -20.48 -1.80
N ASN A 39 2.87 -21.76 -1.43
CA ASN A 39 1.91 -22.70 -2.02
C ASN A 39 1.06 -23.46 -0.98
N LYS A 40 1.27 -23.23 0.33
CA LYS A 40 0.68 -24.04 1.42
C LYS A 40 -0.58 -23.43 2.04
N THR A 41 -0.70 -22.11 2.06
CA THR A 41 -1.72 -21.38 2.85
C THR A 41 -3.14 -21.38 2.24
N SER A 42 -3.32 -21.90 1.03
CA SER A 42 -4.61 -22.24 0.38
C SER A 42 -4.35 -22.81 -1.04
N ILE A 43 -5.39 -22.94 -1.87
CA ILE A 43 -5.28 -23.17 -3.33
C ILE A 43 -4.26 -22.18 -3.92
N VAL A 44 -3.08 -22.69 -4.29
CA VAL A 44 -1.93 -21.94 -4.84
C VAL A 44 -1.50 -20.71 -3.99
N GLY A 45 -1.79 -20.71 -2.69
CA GLY A 45 -1.36 -19.64 -1.77
C GLY A 45 -2.06 -18.29 -1.92
N ILE A 46 -3.23 -18.21 -2.57
CA ILE A 46 -3.97 -16.95 -2.78
C ILE A 46 -4.30 -16.24 -1.45
N LEU A 47 -4.56 -16.99 -0.37
CA LEU A 47 -4.92 -16.44 0.93
C LEU A 47 -3.73 -15.97 1.79
N GLN A 48 -2.50 -16.07 1.27
CA GLN A 48 -1.30 -15.68 2.02
C GLN A 48 -1.30 -14.21 2.49
N PRO A 49 -1.69 -13.18 1.69
CA PRO A 49 -1.69 -11.79 2.16
C PRO A 49 -2.59 -11.58 3.37
N PHE A 50 -3.74 -12.26 3.41
CA PHE A 50 -4.66 -12.21 4.54
C PHE A 50 -4.06 -12.88 5.78
N SER A 51 -3.37 -14.02 5.63
CA SER A 51 -2.70 -14.68 6.75
C SER A 51 -1.55 -13.84 7.33
N ASP A 52 -0.79 -13.15 6.46
CA ASP A 52 0.29 -12.25 6.89
C ASP A 52 -0.26 -11.03 7.64
N ALA A 53 -1.40 -10.48 7.19
CA ALA A 53 -2.09 -9.38 7.88
C ALA A 53 -2.58 -9.80 9.28
N ILE A 54 -3.28 -10.93 9.40
CA ILE A 54 -3.77 -11.45 10.70
C ILE A 54 -2.60 -11.71 11.65
N LYS A 55 -1.48 -12.24 11.13
CA LYS A 55 -0.26 -12.45 11.92
C LYS A 55 0.31 -11.15 12.48
N LEU A 56 0.29 -10.06 11.72
CA LEU A 56 0.76 -8.75 12.16
C LEU A 56 -0.18 -8.12 13.18
N PHE A 57 -1.50 -8.25 13.03
CA PHE A 57 -2.47 -7.75 14.01
C PHE A 57 -2.35 -8.42 15.39
N ASN A 58 -1.98 -9.70 15.42
CA ASN A 58 -1.77 -10.42 16.68
C ASN A 58 -0.42 -10.15 17.34
N LYS A 59 0.50 -9.42 16.68
CA LYS A 59 1.84 -9.18 17.20
C LYS A 59 1.85 -7.93 18.08
N ASN A 60 2.40 -8.04 19.29
CA ASN A 60 2.61 -6.88 20.14
C ASN A 60 3.59 -5.89 19.48
N ILE A 61 3.26 -4.60 19.57
CA ILE A 61 4.11 -3.51 19.09
C ILE A 61 5.38 -3.50 19.96
N PRO A 62 6.57 -3.79 19.40
CA PRO A 62 7.80 -3.75 20.18
C PRO A 62 8.15 -2.29 20.47
N ILE A 63 8.13 -1.90 21.74
CA ILE A 63 8.58 -0.58 22.18
C ILE A 63 10.08 -0.67 22.45
N THR A 64 10.89 -0.04 21.61
CA THR A 64 12.32 0.11 21.90
C THR A 64 12.52 1.14 23.01
N THR A 65 13.40 0.85 23.96
CA THR A 65 13.59 1.66 25.18
C THR A 65 14.11 3.07 24.92
N THR A 66 14.70 3.32 23.74
CA THR A 66 15.32 4.61 23.37
C THR A 66 14.51 5.43 22.37
N SER A 67 13.36 4.96 21.89
CA SER A 67 12.58 5.62 20.83
C SER A 67 11.42 6.44 21.37
N ASN A 68 11.13 7.58 20.73
CA ASN A 68 9.91 8.33 20.99
C ASN A 68 8.68 7.63 20.35
N LEU A 69 7.82 7.05 21.19
CA LEU A 69 6.61 6.32 20.80
C LEU A 69 5.68 7.08 19.86
N LYS A 70 5.53 8.40 20.07
CA LYS A 70 4.63 9.21 19.24
C LYS A 70 5.14 9.29 17.81
N MET A 71 6.44 9.55 17.65
CA MET A 71 7.06 9.66 16.33
C MET A 71 7.03 8.32 15.60
N THR A 72 7.30 7.20 16.28
CA THR A 72 7.30 5.86 15.65
C THR A 72 5.93 5.42 15.11
N ILE A 73 4.83 5.96 15.64
CA ILE A 73 3.48 5.66 15.15
C ILE A 73 3.06 6.65 14.04
N ILE A 74 3.44 7.93 14.17
CA ILE A 74 3.07 8.97 13.20
C ILE A 74 3.82 8.79 11.88
N THR A 75 5.10 8.40 11.89
CA THR A 75 5.89 8.25 10.66
C THR A 75 5.30 7.26 9.65
N PRO A 76 4.95 5.99 9.99
CA PRO A 76 4.32 5.08 9.04
C PRO A 76 2.93 5.53 8.59
N LEU A 77 2.19 6.27 9.44
CA LEU A 77 0.90 6.86 9.06
C LEU A 77 1.08 7.97 8.01
N LEU A 78 2.09 8.82 8.18
CA LEU A 78 2.41 9.90 7.24
C LEU A 78 2.89 9.32 5.89
N ALA A 79 3.74 8.29 5.92
CA ALA A 79 4.19 7.62 4.70
C ALA A 79 3.02 7.05 3.89
N LEU A 80 2.09 6.34 4.55
CA LEU A 80 0.92 5.77 3.89
C LEU A 80 -0.01 6.85 3.32
N SER A 81 -0.24 7.94 4.06
CA SER A 81 -1.13 9.02 3.60
C SER A 81 -0.59 9.76 2.39
N LEU A 82 0.73 10.03 2.33
CA LEU A 82 1.37 10.66 1.17
C LEU A 82 1.26 9.80 -0.09
N VAL A 83 1.49 8.49 0.02
CA VAL A 83 1.37 7.56 -1.11
C VAL A 83 -0.08 7.50 -1.61
N MET A 84 -1.07 7.46 -0.71
CA MET A 84 -2.48 7.46 -1.13
C MET A 84 -2.87 8.75 -1.85
N LEU A 85 -2.40 9.91 -1.38
CA LEU A 85 -2.62 11.19 -2.06
C LEU A 85 -1.95 11.23 -3.45
N MET A 86 -0.73 10.71 -3.57
CA MET A 86 -0.04 10.58 -4.87
C MET A 86 -0.86 9.75 -5.87
N LEU A 87 -1.40 8.61 -5.44
CA LEU A 87 -2.16 7.73 -6.34
C LEU A 87 -3.52 8.32 -6.74
N LEU A 88 -4.16 9.11 -5.87
CA LEU A 88 -5.40 9.82 -6.19
C LEU A 88 -5.18 10.96 -7.19
N ALA A 89 -3.97 11.49 -7.30
CA ALA A 89 -3.66 12.49 -8.30
C ALA A 89 -3.68 11.88 -9.71
N ILE A 90 -3.26 10.63 -9.91
CA ILE A 90 -3.11 10.03 -11.25
C ILE A 90 -4.47 10.00 -12.01
N PRO A 91 -4.52 10.52 -13.26
CA PRO A 91 -5.77 10.58 -14.00
C PRO A 91 -6.17 9.19 -14.51
N THR A 92 -7.43 8.80 -14.27
CA THR A 92 -8.03 7.58 -14.84
C THR A 92 -8.95 7.95 -16.01
N GLN A 93 -9.09 7.04 -16.98
CA GLN A 93 -9.75 7.34 -18.25
C GLN A 93 -11.22 7.74 -18.13
N THR A 94 -11.97 7.11 -17.22
CA THR A 94 -13.43 7.27 -17.19
C THR A 94 -13.89 8.19 -16.08
N MET A 95 -13.26 8.18 -14.91
CA MET A 95 -13.67 8.98 -13.75
C MET A 95 -12.44 9.27 -12.85
N PRO A 96 -11.66 10.34 -13.12
CA PRO A 96 -10.54 10.69 -12.26
C PRO A 96 -11.05 11.00 -10.83
N PRO A 97 -10.44 10.46 -9.77
CA PRO A 97 -10.86 10.72 -8.40
C PRO A 97 -10.53 12.15 -7.96
N LEU A 98 -9.51 12.77 -8.55
CA LEU A 98 -9.18 14.18 -8.38
C LEU A 98 -8.79 14.75 -9.75
N ASP A 99 -9.54 15.73 -10.25
CA ASP A 99 -9.20 16.43 -11.49
C ASP A 99 -8.59 17.80 -11.16
N LEU A 100 -7.26 17.87 -11.20
CA LEU A 100 -6.49 19.09 -10.99
C LEU A 100 -5.85 19.52 -12.31
N GLN A 101 -5.95 20.81 -12.65
CA GLN A 101 -5.32 21.36 -13.85
C GLN A 101 -3.81 21.11 -13.91
N HIS A 102 -3.14 21.09 -12.76
CA HIS A 102 -1.68 20.94 -12.62
C HIS A 102 -1.29 19.61 -11.99
N ASN A 103 -1.85 18.52 -12.51
CA ASN A 103 -1.70 17.20 -11.91
C ASN A 103 -0.24 16.71 -11.81
N THR A 104 0.57 16.98 -12.84
CA THR A 104 2.00 16.62 -12.87
C THR A 104 2.82 17.34 -11.79
N LEU A 105 2.52 18.62 -11.54
CA LEU A 105 3.16 19.41 -10.48
C LEU A 105 2.81 18.86 -9.10
N VAL A 106 1.55 18.46 -8.88
CA VAL A 106 1.14 17.87 -7.60
C VAL A 106 1.87 16.57 -7.33
N ILE A 107 2.02 15.69 -8.33
CA ILE A 107 2.82 14.47 -8.18
C ILE A 107 4.28 14.81 -7.81
N LEU A 108 4.86 15.84 -8.42
CA LEU A 108 6.23 16.25 -8.13
C LEU A 108 6.38 16.79 -6.70
N PHE A 109 5.46 17.65 -6.24
CA PHE A 109 5.47 18.15 -4.86
C PHE A 109 5.30 17.02 -3.84
N MET A 110 4.35 16.12 -4.07
CA MET A 110 4.10 15.01 -3.16
C MET A 110 5.26 14.00 -3.13
N SER A 111 5.97 13.83 -4.25
CA SER A 111 7.22 13.05 -4.28
C SER A 111 8.31 13.66 -3.39
N SER A 112 8.46 15.00 -3.38
CA SER A 112 9.43 15.67 -2.49
C SER A 112 9.09 15.51 -1.00
N LEU A 113 7.79 15.51 -0.66
CA LEU A 113 7.33 15.31 0.71
C LEU A 113 7.54 13.86 1.20
N SER A 114 7.53 12.89 0.29
CA SER A 114 7.71 11.47 0.62
C SER A 114 9.10 11.10 1.14
N VAL A 115 10.07 12.03 1.09
CA VAL A 115 11.44 11.84 1.62
C VAL A 115 11.50 12.02 3.14
N TYR A 116 10.56 12.75 3.74
CA TYR A 116 10.58 13.07 5.17
C TYR A 116 10.04 11.99 6.12
N PRO A 117 8.93 11.29 5.82
CA PRO A 117 8.40 10.26 6.73
C PRO A 117 9.18 8.95 6.77
#